data_AF-A0A940JKP3-F1
#
_entry.id   AF-A0A940JKP3-F1
#
_cell.length_a   1.000
_cell.length_b   1.000
_cell.length_c   1.000
_cell.angle_alpha   90.00
_cell.angle_beta   90.00
_cell.angle_gamma   90.00
#
_symmetry.space_group_name_H-M   'P 1'
#
loop_
_entity.id
_entity.type
_entity.pdbx_description
1 polymer ?
#
loop_
_entity_poly.entity_id
_entity_poly.type
_entity_poly.pdbx_seq_one_letter_code
_entity_poly.pdbx_strand_id
1 'polypeptide(L)' 'AGIPAIFFTSLLHPDYHPPMDEASSIDIKKLTRMTQWMYRTGLKVANTEKRPAVDPGFRLER' A
#
# COMPACT_ATOMS: atom_id res chain seq x y z
N ALA A 1 9.90 -9.21 -11.92
CA ALA A 1 10.92 -8.85 -10.90
C ALA A 1 11.63 -7.57 -11.33
N GLY A 2 12.19 -6.77 -10.40
CA GLY A 2 12.91 -5.53 -10.72
C GLY A 2 12.04 -4.27 -10.91
N ILE A 3 10.76 -4.33 -10.54
CA ILE A 3 9.87 -3.17 -10.45
C ILE A 3 9.67 -2.88 -8.96
N PRO A 4 10.09 -1.71 -8.45
CA PRO A 4 9.78 -1.30 -7.08
C PRO A 4 8.28 -1.27 -6.86
N ALA A 5 7.83 -1.95 -5.81
CA ALA A 5 6.42 -2.03 -5.45
C ALA A 5 6.26 -1.73 -3.95
N ILE A 6 5.14 -1.10 -3.60
CA ILE A 6 4.74 -0.82 -2.22
C ILE A 6 3.34 -1.39 -2.04
N PHE A 7 3.13 -2.11 -0.94
CA PHE A 7 1.83 -2.63 -0.56
C PHE A 7 1.34 -1.93 0.71
N PHE A 8 0.17 -1.30 0.63
CA PHE A 8 -0.48 -0.67 1.78
C PHE A 8 -1.49 -1.65 2.38
N THR A 9 -1.32 -2.00 3.64
CA THR A 9 -2.22 -2.93 4.34
C THR A 9 -2.49 -2.45 5.76
N SER A 10 -3.70 -2.72 6.26
CA SER A 10 -4.04 -2.60 7.68
C SER A 10 -3.66 -3.84 8.49
N LEU A 11 -2.99 -4.82 7.87
CA LEU A 11 -2.80 -6.19 8.37
C LEU A 11 -4.14 -6.92 8.53
N LEU A 12 -4.10 -8.04 9.25
CA LEU A 12 -5.27 -8.85 9.57
C LEU A 12 -6.21 -8.10 10.53
N HIS A 13 -7.50 -8.40 10.44
CA HIS A 13 -8.53 -8.02 11.40
C HIS A 13 -9.37 -9.25 11.79
N PRO A 14 -10.11 -9.20 12.91
CA PRO A 14 -10.87 -10.35 13.40
C PRO A 14 -11.87 -10.92 12.39
N ASP A 15 -12.47 -10.04 11.59
CA ASP A 15 -13.47 -10.40 10.58
C ASP A 15 -12.86 -10.64 9.19
N TYR A 16 -11.55 -10.92 9.06
CA TYR A 16 -10.91 -11.15 7.75
C TYR A 16 -11.32 -12.51 7.15
N HIS A 17 -12.02 -12.49 6.01
CA HIS A 17 -12.65 -13.63 5.28
C HIS A 17 -14.06 -14.12 5.70
N PRO A 18 -14.59 -13.83 6.90
CA PRO A 18 -16.00 -14.05 7.21
C PRO A 18 -16.98 -13.11 6.50
N PRO A 19 -18.27 -13.48 6.42
CA PRO A 19 -19.35 -12.59 5.97
C PRO A 19 -19.55 -11.32 6.82
N MET A 20 -18.89 -11.20 7.96
CA MET A 20 -18.96 -10.01 8.82
C MET A 20 -17.98 -8.90 8.38
N ASP A 21 -17.17 -9.14 7.35
CA ASP A 21 -16.31 -8.13 6.70
C ASP A 21 -17.14 -7.14 5.86
N GLU A 22 -17.89 -6.30 6.56
CA GLU A 22 -18.88 -5.40 5.97
C GLU A 22 -18.41 -3.94 6.00
N ALA A 23 -18.93 -3.13 5.07
CA ALA A 23 -18.56 -1.71 4.98
C ALA A 23 -18.85 -0.91 6.26
N SER A 24 -19.84 -1.34 7.05
CA SER A 24 -20.18 -0.76 8.35
C SER A 24 -19.07 -0.88 9.40
N SER A 25 -18.16 -1.84 9.25
CA SER A 25 -17.03 -2.07 10.16
C SER A 25 -15.80 -1.20 9.84
N ILE A 26 -15.84 -0.39 8.77
CA ILE A 26 -14.71 0.43 8.32
C ILE A 26 -14.57 1.72 9.15
N ASP A 27 -13.38 1.97 9.72
CA ASP A 27 -13.00 3.31 10.20
C ASP A 27 -12.71 4.25 9.02
N ILE A 28 -13.75 4.98 8.60
CA ILE A 28 -13.68 5.92 7.47
C ILE A 28 -12.70 7.07 7.72
N LYS A 29 -12.52 7.52 8.98
CA LYS A 29 -11.55 8.58 9.30
C LYS A 29 -10.12 8.09 9.07
N LYS A 30 -9.81 6.86 9.47
CA LYS A 30 -8.52 6.21 9.17
C LYS A 30 -8.34 5.99 7.68
N LEU A 31 -9.34 5.43 7.00
CA LEU A 31 -9.29 5.19 5.55
C LEU A 31 -8.99 6.48 4.78
N THR A 32 -9.66 7.59 5.14
CA THR A 32 -9.44 8.90 4.50
C THR A 32 -7.99 9.35 4.61
N ARG A 33 -7.36 9.23 5.80
CA ARG A 33 -5.94 9.58 6.00
C ARG A 33 -5.03 8.71 5.15
N MET A 34 -5.31 7.40 5.09
CA MET A 34 -4.53 6.47 4.27
C MET A 34 -4.65 6.78 2.78
N THR A 35 -5.86 7.04 2.27
CA THR A 35 -6.10 7.39 0.86
C THR A 35 -5.37 8.68 0.47
N GLN A 36 -5.42 9.71 1.32
CA GLN A 36 -4.66 10.95 1.09
C GLN A 36 -3.15 10.70 1.03
N TRP A 37 -2.64 9.85 1.92
CA TRP A 37 -1.22 9.49 1.92
C TRP A 37 -0.84 8.72 0.65
N MET A 38 -1.61 7.70 0.27
CA MET A 38 -1.37 6.91 -0.94
C MET A 38 -1.36 7.78 -2.20
N TYR A 39 -2.34 8.68 -2.32
CA TYR A 39 -2.41 9.63 -3.43
C TYR A 39 -1.17 10.54 -3.48
N ARG A 40 -0.80 11.16 -2.36
CA ARG A 40 0.37 12.06 -2.29
C ARG A 40 1.67 11.31 -2.56
N THR A 41 1.80 10.07 -2.10
CA THR A 41 2.95 9.20 -2.41
C THR A 41 3.04 8.94 -3.90
N GLY A 42 1.94 8.52 -4.53
CA GLY A 42 1.89 8.28 -5.98
C GLY A 42 2.22 9.53 -6.78
N LEU A 43 1.61 10.68 -6.42
CA LEU A 43 1.89 11.97 -7.06
C LEU A 43 3.36 12.38 -6.91
N LYS A 44 3.94 12.21 -5.72
CA LYS A 44 5.35 12.55 -5.48
C LYS A 44 6.28 11.68 -6.33
N VAL A 45 6.04 10.37 -6.38
CA VAL A 45 6.84 9.42 -7.18
C VAL A 45 6.69 9.68 -8.68
N ALA A 46 5.48 9.97 -9.17
CA ALA A 46 5.24 10.24 -10.59
C ALA A 46 5.96 11.51 -11.09
N ASN A 47 6.23 12.46 -10.20
CA ASN A 47 6.89 13.74 -10.53
C ASN A 47 8.40 13.75 -10.23
N THR A 48 9.03 12.62 -9.85
CA THR A 48 10.48 12.58 -9.67
C THR A 48 11.21 12.51 -11.01
N GLU A 49 12.29 13.27 -11.18
CA GLU A 49 13.11 13.25 -12.41
C GLU A 49 13.72 11.88 -12.73
N LYS A 50 14.03 11.11 -11.68
CA LYS A 50 14.63 9.78 -11.78
C LYS A 50 13.63 8.75 -11.31
N ARG A 51 13.56 7.62 -12.02
CA ARG A 51 12.79 6.45 -11.55
C ARG A 51 13.26 6.01 -10.15
N PRO A 52 12.38 5.39 -9.33
CA PRO A 52 12.79 4.79 -8.07
C PRO A 52 13.97 3.83 -8.25
N ALA A 53 14.92 3.90 -7.32
CA ALA A 53 16.08 3.02 -7.29
C ALA A 53 15.65 1.57 -7.03
N VAL A 54 16.45 0.63 -7.52
CA VAL A 54 16.34 -0.79 -7.22
C VAL A 54 17.53 -1.19 -6.35
N ASP A 55 17.32 -2.14 -5.44
CA ASP A 55 18.40 -2.65 -4.60
C ASP A 55 19.39 -3.47 -5.45
N PRO A 56 20.68 -3.09 -5.50
CA PRO A 56 21.67 -3.80 -6.30
C PRO A 56 21.82 -5.25 -5.83
N GLY A 57 21.73 -6.19 -6.77
CA GLY A 57 21.91 -7.61 -6.46
C GLY A 57 20.74 -8.28 -5.74
N PHE A 58 19.59 -7.62 -5.61
CA PHE A 58 18.40 -8.22 -5.00
C PHE A 58 18.03 -9.55 -5.68
N ARG A 59 17.80 -10.57 -4.86
CA ARG A 59 17.28 -11.88 -5.26
C ARG A 59 16.11 -12.19 -4.35
N LEU A 60 14.95 -12.49 -4.93
CA LEU A 60 13.81 -12.95 -4.15
C LEU A 60 14.22 -14.26 -3.46
N GLU A 61 14.03 -14.30 -2.14
CA GLU A 61 14.24 -15.53 -1.37
C GLU A 61 13.31 -16.61 -1.93
N ARG A 62 13.84 -17.83 -2.07
CA ARG A 62 13.10 -18.99 -2.58
C ARG A 62 12.12 -19.49 -1.54
#